data_AF-A0A931FH02-F1
#
_entry.id   AF-A0A931FH02-F1
#
_cell.length_a   1.000
_cell.length_b   1.000
_cell.length_c   1.000
_cell.angle_alpha   90.00
_cell.angle_beta   90.00
_cell.angle_gamma   90.00
#
_symmetry.space_group_name_H-M   'P 1'
#
loop_
_entity.id
_entity.type
_entity.pdbx_description
1 polymer ?
#
loop_
_entity_poly.entity_id
_entity_poly.type
_entity_poly.pdbx_seq_one_letter_code
_entity_poly.pdbx_strand_id
1 'polypeptide(L)'
;MSLPPVLSPTRRFPLSTVCHDPMPPTVSGALVRATADGLEAVWLPNEPQPLSPGMIALAWTLHGQEVEVSARIGYPTGDALLATWPRLDLNWPSMVHATIRETQGLAEALAATRAILEAVLDA
;
A
#
# COMPACT_ATOMS: atom_id res chain seq x y z
N MET A 1 10.74 31.19 -1.78
CA MET A 1 10.74 29.71 -1.75
C MET A 1 9.32 29.27 -1.47
N SER A 2 8.59 28.86 -2.50
CA SER A 2 7.20 28.43 -2.34
C SER A 2 7.17 27.00 -1.83
N LEU A 3 6.56 26.79 -0.66
CA LEU A 3 6.18 25.46 -0.21
C LEU A 3 5.12 24.92 -1.18
N PRO A 4 5.22 23.66 -1.66
CA PRO A 4 4.15 23.06 -2.43
C PRO A 4 2.90 22.94 -1.55
N PRO A 5 1.69 23.00 -2.13
CA PRO A 5 0.46 22.85 -1.38
C PRO A 5 0.46 21.47 -0.73
N VAL A 6 0.36 21.43 0.60
CA VAL A 6 0.09 20.22 1.37
C VAL A 6 -1.31 19.76 0.96
N LEU A 7 -1.38 18.80 0.04
CA LEU A 7 -2.64 18.24 -0.44
C LEU A 7 -3.26 17.36 0.65
N SER A 8 -4.55 17.62 0.88
CA SER A 8 -5.41 16.96 1.85
C SER A 8 -5.37 15.42 1.76
N PRO A 9 -5.41 14.69 2.88
CA PRO A 9 -5.31 13.23 2.93
C PRO A 9 -6.66 12.54 2.57
N THR A 10 -7.18 12.76 1.36
CA THR A 10 -8.41 12.06 0.93
C THR A 10 -8.53 11.82 -0.58
N ARG A 11 -7.56 12.24 -1.39
CA ARG A 11 -7.60 12.00 -2.85
C ARG A 11 -6.82 10.74 -3.21
N ARG A 12 -7.47 9.79 -3.87
CA ARG A 12 -6.79 8.68 -4.55
C ARG A 12 -5.96 9.20 -5.71
N PHE A 13 -4.80 8.62 -5.91
CA PHE A 13 -3.93 8.91 -7.04
C PHE A 13 -3.30 7.62 -7.58
N PRO A 14 -2.95 7.56 -8.88
CA PRO A 14 -2.16 6.44 -9.41
C PRO A 14 -0.76 6.49 -8.80
N LEU A 15 -0.25 5.37 -8.26
CA LEU A 15 1.07 5.34 -7.60
C LEU A 15 2.21 5.73 -8.57
N SER A 16 2.02 5.48 -9.86
CA SER A 16 2.96 5.91 -10.92
C SER A 16 3.17 7.43 -10.98
N THR A 17 2.26 8.25 -10.45
CA THR A 17 2.43 9.70 -10.47
C THR A 17 3.45 10.21 -9.45
N VAL A 18 3.87 9.36 -8.51
CA VAL A 18 4.80 9.72 -7.42
C VAL A 18 5.98 8.76 -7.32
N CYS A 19 6.15 7.85 -8.28
CA CYS A 19 7.19 6.81 -8.22
C CYS A 19 8.61 7.36 -8.41
N HIS A 20 8.73 8.58 -8.94
CA HIS A 20 9.98 9.32 -9.10
C HIS A 20 10.26 10.27 -7.93
N ASP A 21 9.32 10.41 -6.99
CA ASP A 21 9.42 11.36 -5.89
C ASP A 21 9.73 10.65 -4.57
N PRO A 22 10.55 11.25 -3.68
CA PRO A 22 10.65 10.78 -2.32
C PRO A 22 9.29 10.87 -1.62
N MET A 23 9.03 9.91 -0.74
CA MET A 23 7.85 9.94 0.10
C MET A 23 7.82 11.26 0.93
N PRO A 24 6.66 11.94 1.03
CA PRO A 24 6.56 13.15 1.83
C PRO A 24 6.92 12.88 3.31
N PRO A 25 7.58 13.83 4.02
CA PRO A 25 8.01 13.61 5.40
C PRO A 25 6.84 13.52 6.40
N THR A 26 5.63 13.91 5.99
CA THR A 26 4.42 13.91 6.82
C THR A 26 3.62 12.60 6.74
N VAL A 27 4.06 11.65 5.92
CA VAL A 27 3.35 10.37 5.70
C VAL A 27 4.25 9.20 6.11
N SER A 28 3.65 8.09 6.51
CA SER A 28 4.36 6.85 6.83
C SER A 28 4.42 5.88 5.65
N GLY A 29 3.70 6.19 4.58
CA GLY A 29 3.51 5.32 3.41
C GLY A 29 2.31 5.77 2.59
N ALA A 30 1.89 4.89 1.68
CA ALA A 30 0.62 4.97 0.98
C ALA A 30 -0.13 3.65 1.11
N LEU A 31 -1.40 3.71 1.48
CA LEU A 31 -2.33 2.60 1.30
C LEU A 31 -2.53 2.36 -0.19
N VAL A 32 -2.38 1.13 -0.64
CA VAL A 32 -2.48 0.79 -2.06
C VAL A 32 -3.57 -0.23 -2.34
N ARG A 33 -4.12 -0.14 -3.55
CA ARG A 33 -5.03 -1.11 -4.12
C ARG A 33 -4.63 -1.41 -5.55
N ALA A 34 -4.56 -2.69 -5.90
CA ALA A 34 -4.37 -3.12 -7.28
C ALA A 34 -5.68 -3.00 -8.07
N THR A 35 -5.58 -2.37 -9.23
CA THR A 35 -6.63 -2.28 -10.25
C THR A 35 -6.12 -2.91 -11.56
N ALA A 36 -7.00 -2.97 -12.56
CA ALA A 36 -6.60 -3.41 -13.90
C ALA A 36 -5.53 -2.51 -14.52
N ASP A 37 -5.55 -1.22 -14.19
CA ASP A 37 -4.70 -0.18 -14.78
C ASP A 37 -3.41 0.10 -13.99
N GLY A 38 -3.27 -0.47 -12.79
CA GLY A 38 -2.06 -0.31 -11.96
C GLY A 38 -2.36 -0.33 -10.47
N LEU A 39 -1.65 0.53 -9.73
CA LEU A 39 -1.86 0.72 -8.29
C LEU A 39 -2.50 2.08 -8.04
N GLU A 40 -3.66 2.08 -7.41
CA GLU A 40 -4.22 3.29 -6.79
C GLU A 40 -3.70 3.42 -5.36
N ALA A 41 -3.44 4.64 -4.95
CA ALA A 41 -2.81 4.96 -3.68
C ALA A 41 -3.55 6.09 -2.95
N VAL A 42 -3.51 6.03 -1.62
CA VAL A 42 -3.89 7.12 -0.71
C VAL A 42 -2.79 7.26 0.33
N TRP A 43 -2.35 8.48 0.60
CA TRP A 43 -1.34 8.72 1.62
C TRP A 43 -1.80 8.23 3.00
N LEU A 44 -0.91 7.49 3.68
CA LEU A 44 -1.10 7.07 5.05
C LEU A 44 -0.45 8.12 5.97
N PRO A 45 -1.22 8.79 6.86
CA PRO A 45 -0.66 9.73 7.81
C PRO A 45 0.49 9.11 8.62
N ASN A 46 1.46 9.93 9.04
CA ASN A 46 2.54 9.50 9.91
C ASN A 46 2.09 9.34 11.37
N GLU A 47 1.02 8.58 11.58
CA GLU A 47 0.47 8.24 12.89
C GLU A 47 0.60 6.72 13.10
N PRO A 48 0.99 6.27 14.32
CA PRO A 48 1.10 4.85 14.61
C PRO A 48 -0.30 4.25 14.76
N GLN A 49 -0.90 3.88 13.63
CA GLN A 49 -2.14 3.13 13.57
C GLN A 49 -1.91 1.79 12.84
N PRO A 50 -2.30 0.65 13.45
CA PRO A 50 -2.24 -0.64 12.76
C PRO A 50 -3.09 -0.60 11.49
N LEU A 51 -2.59 -1.25 10.43
CA LEU A 51 -3.38 -1.42 9.22
C LEU A 51 -4.60 -2.29 9.49
N SER A 52 -5.75 -1.89 8.96
CA SER A 52 -6.95 -2.74 9.01
C SER A 52 -6.72 -4.05 8.22
N PRO A 53 -7.36 -5.17 8.62
CA PRO A 53 -7.17 -6.46 7.96
C PRO A 53 -7.38 -6.38 6.44
N GLY A 54 -6.42 -6.92 5.68
CA GLY A 54 -6.45 -6.94 4.22
C GLY A 54 -6.02 -5.63 3.53
N MET A 55 -5.79 -4.55 4.29
CA MET A 55 -5.20 -3.32 3.75
C MET A 55 -3.69 -3.51 3.57
N ILE A 56 -3.18 -3.02 2.45
CA ILE A 56 -1.75 -3.08 2.12
C ILE A 56 -1.22 -1.65 2.06
N ALA A 57 -0.08 -1.40 2.71
CA ALA A 57 0.64 -0.14 2.67
C ALA A 57 2.02 -0.32 2.03
N LEU A 58 2.41 0.61 1.17
CA LEU A 58 3.77 0.73 0.66
C LEU A 58 4.49 1.91 1.30
N ALA A 59 5.75 1.73 1.65
CA ALA A 59 6.65 2.81 2.02
C ALA A 59 7.91 2.71 1.15
N TRP A 60 8.43 3.85 0.72
CA TRP A 60 9.60 3.88 -0.15
C TRP A 60 10.56 5.01 0.15
N THR A 61 11.84 4.75 -0.13
CA THR A 61 12.92 5.72 0.00
C THR A 61 13.71 5.78 -1.30
N LEU A 62 13.99 7.00 -1.78
CA LEU A 62 14.82 7.23 -2.96
C LEU A 62 16.30 7.34 -2.57
N HIS A 63 17.14 6.62 -3.31
CA HIS A 63 18.60 6.63 -3.21
C HIS A 63 19.19 6.93 -4.60
N GLY A 64 19.15 8.19 -5.00
CA GLY A 64 19.57 8.60 -6.34
C GLY A 64 18.62 8.07 -7.41
N GLN A 65 19.05 7.05 -8.16
CA GLN A 65 18.22 6.38 -9.18
C GLN A 65 17.65 5.03 -8.72
N GLU A 66 17.98 4.61 -7.50
CA GLU A 66 17.45 3.40 -6.89
C GLU A 66 16.34 3.73 -5.88
N VAL A 67 15.38 2.85 -5.74
CA VAL A 67 14.27 2.94 -4.78
C VAL A 67 14.27 1.70 -3.91
N GLU A 68 14.24 1.88 -2.60
CA GLU A 68 13.90 0.81 -1.67
C GLU A 68 12.40 0.89 -1.37
N VAL A 69 11.68 -0.20 -1.62
CA VAL A 69 10.24 -0.29 -1.38
C VAL A 69 9.98 -1.39 -0.35
N SER A 70 9.14 -1.10 0.63
CA SER A 70 8.63 -2.08 1.59
C SER A 70 7.12 -2.10 1.54
N ALA A 71 6.54 -3.29 1.71
CA ALA A 71 5.11 -3.51 1.80
C ALA A 71 4.74 -4.05 3.17
N ARG A 72 3.66 -3.54 3.76
CA ARG A 72 3.04 -4.06 4.99
C ARG A 72 1.60 -4.44 4.72
N ILE A 73 1.11 -5.48 5.39
CA ILE A 73 -0.28 -5.93 5.33
C ILE A 73 -0.89 -5.97 6.72
N GLY A 74 -2.12 -5.46 6.84
CA GLY A 74 -2.92 -5.57 8.06
C GLY A 74 -3.55 -6.94 8.24
N TYR A 75 -3.60 -7.41 9.48
CA TYR A 75 -4.26 -8.63 9.94
C TYR A 75 -5.00 -8.37 11.27
N PRO A 76 -5.89 -9.27 11.73
CA PRO A 76 -6.74 -8.99 12.89
C PRO A 76 -6.01 -8.60 14.18
N THR A 77 -4.76 -9.03 14.35
CA THR A 77 -3.93 -8.79 15.53
C THR A 77 -2.82 -7.75 15.32
N GLY A 78 -2.78 -7.04 14.19
CA GLY A 78 -1.74 -6.06 13.89
C GLY A 78 -1.40 -5.93 12.40
N ASP A 79 -0.14 -5.68 12.07
CA ASP A 79 0.35 -5.66 10.70
C ASP A 79 1.75 -6.29 10.59
N ALA A 80 2.09 -6.80 9.41
CA ALA A 80 3.35 -7.50 9.15
C ALA A 80 3.99 -6.98 7.88
N LEU A 81 5.31 -7.12 7.81
CA LEU A 81 6.06 -6.96 6.58
C LEU A 81 5.62 -8.06 5.60
N LEU A 82 5.11 -7.63 4.44
CA LEU A 82 4.75 -8.50 3.33
C LEU A 82 5.99 -8.80 2.48
N ALA A 83 6.74 -7.76 2.11
CA ALA A 83 7.92 -7.86 1.27
C ALA A 83 8.78 -6.60 1.37
N THR A 84 10.07 -6.75 1.06
CA THR A 84 10.99 -5.65 0.80
C THR A 84 11.67 -5.87 -0.53
N TRP A 85 11.68 -4.86 -1.38
CA TRP A 85 12.39 -4.83 -2.64
C TRP A 85 13.50 -3.79 -2.56
N PRO A 86 14.76 -4.22 -2.32
CA PRO A 86 15.88 -3.30 -2.33
C PRO A 86 16.26 -2.96 -3.77
N ARG A 87 16.73 -1.73 -3.99
CA ARG A 87 17.40 -1.31 -5.23
C ARG A 87 16.57 -1.46 -6.50
N LEU A 88 15.27 -1.18 -6.42
CA LEU A 88 14.42 -1.09 -7.61
C LEU A 88 14.79 0.15 -8.43
N ASP A 89 14.54 0.09 -9.73
CA ASP A 89 14.63 1.26 -10.59
C ASP A 89 13.39 2.17 -10.42
N LEU A 90 13.30 3.22 -11.23
CA LEU A 90 12.19 4.17 -11.16
C LEU A 90 10.87 3.65 -11.78
N ASN A 91 10.84 2.47 -12.40
CA ASN A 91 9.62 1.80 -12.85
C ASN A 91 9.06 0.81 -11.80
N TRP A 92 9.56 0.89 -10.56
CA TRP A 92 9.19 0.01 -9.46
C TRP A 92 7.69 -0.27 -9.25
N PRO A 93 6.71 0.62 -9.55
CA PRO A 93 5.30 0.27 -9.37
C PRO A 93 4.87 -0.95 -10.19
N SER A 94 5.43 -1.17 -11.38
CA SER A 94 5.13 -2.39 -12.16
C SER A 94 5.75 -3.64 -11.54
N MET A 95 6.90 -3.51 -10.87
CA MET A 95 7.55 -4.64 -10.21
C MET A 95 6.74 -5.14 -9.02
N VAL A 96 6.18 -4.22 -8.22
CA VAL A 96 5.41 -4.58 -7.02
C VAL A 96 3.95 -4.93 -7.33
N HIS A 97 3.40 -4.51 -8.48
CA HIS A 97 1.98 -4.68 -8.83
C HIS A 97 1.49 -6.12 -8.71
N ALA A 98 2.25 -7.09 -9.23
CA ALA A 98 1.87 -8.50 -9.21
C ALA A 98 1.70 -9.02 -7.77
N THR A 99 2.68 -8.77 -6.91
CA THR A 99 2.61 -9.17 -5.49
C THR A 99 1.44 -8.51 -4.77
N ILE A 100 1.20 -7.22 -5.02
CA ILE A 100 0.08 -6.49 -4.39
C ILE A 100 -1.26 -7.06 -4.87
N ARG A 101 -1.40 -7.33 -6.17
CA ARG A 101 -2.63 -7.90 -6.75
C ARG A 101 -2.94 -9.29 -6.21
N GLU A 102 -1.94 -10.17 -6.16
CA GLU A 102 -2.10 -11.52 -5.61
C GLU A 102 -2.46 -11.49 -4.12
N THR A 103 -1.75 -10.67 -3.34
CA THR A 103 -2.00 -10.52 -1.91
C THR A 103 -3.39 -9.95 -1.63
N GLN A 104 -3.82 -8.95 -2.41
CA GLN A 104 -5.17 -8.40 -2.29
C GLN A 104 -6.23 -9.45 -2.64
N GLY A 105 -6.05 -10.21 -3.72
CA GLY A 105 -6.96 -11.29 -4.09
C GLY A 105 -7.06 -12.38 -3.01
N LEU A 106 -5.94 -12.73 -2.39
CA LEU A 106 -5.91 -13.66 -1.25
C LEU A 106 -6.68 -13.08 -0.05
N ALA A 107 -6.43 -11.82 0.31
CA ALA A 107 -7.12 -11.16 1.41
C ALA A 107 -8.64 -11.08 1.19
N GLU A 108 -9.07 -10.75 -0.03
CA GLU A 108 -10.48 -10.74 -0.44
C GLU A 108 -11.10 -12.14 -0.33
N ALA A 109 -10.40 -13.19 -0.79
CA ALA A 109 -10.87 -14.57 -0.69
C ALA A 109 -11.01 -15.04 0.77
N LEU A 110 -10.05 -14.71 1.64
CA LEU A 110 -10.14 -15.02 3.07
C LEU A 110 -11.30 -14.29 3.75
N ALA A 111 -11.49 -13.00 3.44
CA ALA A 111 -12.60 -12.22 3.99
C ALA A 111 -13.96 -12.80 3.56
N ALA A 112 -14.10 -13.17 2.28
CA ALA A 112 -15.30 -13.82 1.77
C ALA A 112 -15.55 -15.19 2.44
N THR A 113 -14.52 -16.01 2.58
CA THR A 113 -14.61 -17.32 3.25
C THR A 113 -15.04 -17.17 4.69
N ARG A 114 -14.47 -16.19 5.42
CA ARG A 114 -14.84 -15.89 6.80
C ARG A 114 -16.31 -15.47 6.91
N ALA A 115 -16.77 -14.57 6.05
CA ALA A 115 -18.17 -14.13 6.06
C ALA A 115 -19.15 -15.28 5.79
N ILE A 116 -18.78 -16.21 4.90
CA ILE A 116 -19.58 -17.42 4.63
C ILE A 116 -19.61 -18.33 5.86
N LEU A 117 -18.47 -18.54 6.53
CA LEU A 117 -18.41 -19.36 7.74
C LEU A 117 -19.25 -18.76 8.87
N GLU A 118 -19.16 -17.45 9.10
CA GLU A 118 -19.97 -16.74 10.09
C GLU A 118 -21.47 -16.90 9.79
N ALA A 119 -21.87 -16.71 8.53
CA ALA A 119 -23.27 -16.89 8.11
C ALA A 119 -23.81 -18.33 8.27
N VAL A 120 -22.95 -19.35 8.12
CA VAL A 120 -23.33 -20.76 8.32
C VAL A 120 -23.42 -21.11 9.81
N LEU A 121 -22.56 -20.51 10.65
CA LEU A 121 -22.55 -20.77 12.09
C LEU A 121 -23.66 -20.04 12.85
N ASP A 122 -24.14 -18.91 12.31
CA ASP A 122 -25.27 -18.15 12.86
C ASP A 122 -26.64 -18.64 12.36
N ALA A 123 -26.69 -19.67 11.50
CA ALA A 123 -27.89 -20.26 10.92
C ALA A 123 -28.31 -21.58 11.63
#